data_AF-A0AAV9XQ41-F1
#
_entry.id   AF-A0AAV9XQ41-F1
#
_cell.length_a   1.000
_cell.length_b   1.000
_cell.length_c   1.000
_cell.angle_alpha   90.00
_cell.angle_beta   90.00
_cell.angle_gamma   90.00
#
_symmetry.space_group_name_H-M   'P 1'
#
loop_
_entity.id
_entity.type
_entity.pdbx_description
1 polymer ?
#
loop_
_entity_poly.entity_id
_entity_poly.type
_entity_poly.pdbx_seq_one_letter_code
_entity_poly.pdbx_strand_id
1 'polypeptide(L)'
;MDAMDISDILREFDAENAPSNSKDYEDLLKWWVNERAAPEILQYQDDLVERIMNRVRRQIEHIEDQTGNLDPRANFQLIIIQTELERVKFLIRSYLRTRIAKIDKHALHILSTPTLRHLLSPSEQTYLKTHQALLNELYLSSFLKNFPENLRRLDDSAGGISMVEEPDLDSAVFLRVVRDVDIEIAWEGGETVPMRAGDVYVIRYSAVKEAVKKGEVELI
;
A
#
# COMPACT_ATOMS: atom_id res chain seq x y z
N MET A 1 3.48 -2.45 -50.09
CA MET A 1 4.22 -2.85 -48.87
C MET A 1 3.37 -2.31 -47.74
N ASP A 2 2.41 -3.12 -47.29
CA ASP A 2 1.44 -2.70 -46.28
C ASP A 2 2.20 -2.28 -45.04
N ALA A 3 2.09 -1.00 -44.70
CA ALA A 3 2.54 -0.50 -43.43
C ALA A 3 1.79 -1.31 -42.38
N MET A 4 2.54 -2.09 -41.61
CA MET A 4 2.05 -2.88 -40.50
C MET A 4 1.21 -1.95 -39.61
N ASP A 5 -0.11 -2.07 -39.69
CA ASP A 5 -1.02 -1.14 -39.04
C ASP A 5 -1.01 -1.44 -37.54
N ILE A 6 -0.28 -0.59 -36.82
CA ILE A 6 -0.11 -0.67 -35.36
C ILE A 6 -1.49 -0.68 -34.68
N SER A 7 -2.50 -0.02 -35.27
CA SER A 7 -3.84 0.02 -34.71
C SER A 7 -4.56 -1.32 -34.73
N ASP A 8 -4.30 -2.16 -35.75
CA ASP A 8 -4.85 -3.51 -35.83
C ASP A 8 -4.20 -4.43 -34.80
N ILE A 9 -2.88 -4.32 -34.61
CA ILE A 9 -2.14 -5.10 -33.62
C ILE A 9 -2.59 -4.77 -32.20
N LEU A 10 -2.86 -3.49 -31.90
CA LEU A 10 -3.38 -3.07 -30.60
C LEU A 10 -4.79 -3.60 -30.35
N ARG A 11 -5.66 -3.57 -31.36
CA ARG A 11 -7.04 -4.10 -31.25
C ARG A 11 -7.05 -5.60 -31.01
N GLU A 12 -6.19 -6.35 -31.69
CA GLU A 12 -6.05 -7.79 -31.51
C GLU A 12 -5.50 -8.12 -30.11
N PHE A 13 -4.47 -7.38 -29.68
CA PHE A 13 -3.90 -7.51 -28.34
C PHE A 13 -4.93 -7.25 -27.23
N ASP A 14 -5.72 -6.19 -27.35
CA ASP A 14 -6.77 -5.86 -26.38
C ASP A 14 -7.86 -6.94 -26.34
N ALA A 15 -8.25 -7.49 -27.50
CA ALA A 15 -9.25 -8.55 -27.59
C ALA A 15 -8.79 -9.86 -26.93
N GLU A 16 -7.50 -10.19 -27.01
CA GLU A 16 -6.92 -11.38 -26.37
C GLU A 16 -6.71 -11.21 -24.86
N ASN A 17 -6.54 -9.97 -24.37
CA ASN A 17 -6.07 -9.71 -23.00
C ASN A 17 -7.08 -9.00 -22.07
N ALA A 18 -8.21 -8.50 -22.56
CA ALA A 18 -9.28 -7.90 -21.73
C ALA A 18 -10.35 -8.96 -21.39
N PRO A 19 -10.61 -9.34 -20.10
CA PRO A 19 -10.95 -8.43 -19.00
C PRO A 19 -10.49 -8.87 -17.58
N SER A 20 -9.66 -9.92 -17.44
CA SER A 20 -9.30 -10.50 -16.13
C SER A 20 -8.17 -9.75 -15.41
N ASN A 21 -7.34 -9.02 -16.17
CA ASN A 21 -6.16 -8.32 -15.65
C ASN A 21 -6.46 -6.92 -15.10
N SER A 22 -7.53 -6.26 -15.57
CA SER A 22 -7.81 -4.87 -15.17
C SER A 22 -8.25 -4.75 -13.72
N LYS A 23 -9.11 -5.65 -13.24
CA LYS A 23 -9.72 -5.53 -11.91
C LYS A 23 -8.70 -5.63 -10.77
N ASP A 24 -7.84 -6.66 -10.78
CA ASP A 24 -6.82 -6.80 -9.72
C ASP A 24 -5.81 -5.63 -9.78
N TYR A 25 -5.53 -5.08 -10.96
CA TYR A 25 -4.68 -3.90 -11.11
C TYR A 25 -5.34 -2.63 -10.54
N GLU A 26 -6.62 -2.39 -10.85
CA GLU A 26 -7.41 -1.29 -10.31
C GLU A 26 -7.53 -1.39 -8.79
N ASP A 27 -7.79 -2.59 -8.26
CA ASP A 27 -7.83 -2.85 -6.83
C ASP A 27 -6.47 -2.54 -6.19
N LEU A 28 -5.36 -3.00 -6.78
CA LEU A 28 -4.01 -2.70 -6.27
C LEU A 28 -3.71 -1.20 -6.29
N LEU A 29 -4.12 -0.51 -7.36
CA LEU A 29 -3.95 0.95 -7.47
C LEU A 29 -4.72 1.66 -6.36
N LYS A 30 -5.97 1.27 -6.11
CA LYS A 30 -6.81 1.80 -5.03
C LYS A 30 -6.14 1.61 -3.67
N TRP A 31 -5.71 0.39 -3.35
CA TRP A 31 -5.05 0.09 -2.08
C TRP A 31 -3.71 0.84 -1.94
N TRP A 32 -2.97 1.00 -3.04
CA TRP A 32 -1.75 1.78 -3.06
C TRP A 32 -1.98 3.27 -2.77
N VAL A 33 -2.98 3.89 -3.38
CA VAL A 33 -3.32 5.31 -3.11
C VAL A 33 -3.78 5.46 -1.66
N ASN A 34 -4.67 4.59 -1.18
CA ASN A 34 -5.14 4.59 0.20
C ASN A 34 -3.97 4.46 1.19
N GLU A 35 -3.05 3.53 0.94
CA GLU A 35 -1.88 3.35 1.80
C GLU A 35 -0.95 4.58 1.76
N ARG A 36 -0.83 5.29 0.64
CA ARG A 36 0.01 6.49 0.59
C ARG A 36 -0.59 7.69 1.30
N ALA A 37 -1.92 7.83 1.26
CA ALA A 37 -2.63 8.98 1.83
C ALA A 37 -3.01 8.78 3.30
N ALA A 38 -3.15 7.53 3.77
CA ALA A 38 -3.49 7.26 5.17
C ALA A 38 -2.29 7.53 6.11
N PRO A 39 -2.51 8.14 7.28
CA PRO A 39 -1.46 8.38 8.27
C PRO A 39 -1.03 7.09 8.99
N GLU A 40 -1.94 6.12 9.14
CA GLU A 40 -1.69 4.83 9.80
C GLU A 40 -1.44 3.70 8.79
N ILE A 41 -0.93 2.56 9.27
CA ILE A 41 -0.79 1.34 8.47
C ILE A 41 -2.17 0.70 8.21
N LEU A 42 -2.50 0.43 6.94
CA LEU A 42 -3.76 -0.22 6.59
C LEU A 42 -3.63 -1.75 6.56
N GLN A 43 -4.75 -2.45 6.38
CA GLN A 43 -4.76 -3.92 6.26
C GLN A 43 -4.01 -4.37 5.00
N TYR A 44 -3.03 -5.25 5.19
CA TYR A 44 -2.36 -5.92 4.08
C TYR A 44 -3.34 -6.82 3.31
N GLN A 45 -3.27 -6.75 1.98
CA GLN A 45 -4.15 -7.50 1.08
C GLN A 45 -3.43 -8.76 0.58
N ASP A 46 -3.29 -9.77 1.43
CA ASP A 46 -2.55 -11.01 1.13
C ASP A 46 -2.99 -11.65 -0.19
N ASP A 47 -4.29 -11.95 -0.32
CA ASP A 47 -4.85 -12.64 -1.48
C ASP A 47 -4.62 -11.86 -2.79
N LEU A 48 -4.80 -10.54 -2.75
CA LEU A 48 -4.64 -9.68 -3.92
C LEU A 48 -3.18 -9.65 -4.36
N VAL A 49 -2.26 -9.39 -3.43
CA VAL A 49 -0.82 -9.33 -3.72
C VAL A 49 -0.32 -10.68 -4.21
N GLU A 50 -0.76 -11.79 -3.61
CA GLU A 50 -0.38 -13.13 -4.03
C GLU A 50 -0.87 -13.44 -5.46
N ARG A 51 -2.14 -13.14 -5.77
CA ARG A 51 -2.69 -13.31 -7.13
C ARG A 51 -1.89 -12.53 -8.16
N ILE A 52 -1.58 -11.26 -7.89
CA ILE A 52 -0.81 -10.40 -8.81
C ILE A 52 0.62 -10.91 -8.94
N MET A 53 1.29 -11.27 -7.85
CA MET A 53 2.65 -11.82 -7.88
C MET A 53 2.71 -13.13 -8.68
N ASN A 54 1.70 -14.00 -8.57
CA ASN A 54 1.62 -15.21 -9.37
C ASN A 54 1.43 -14.92 -10.87
N ARG A 55 0.64 -13.90 -11.23
CA ARG A 55 0.50 -13.46 -12.62
C ARG A 55 1.79 -12.87 -13.17
N VAL A 56 2.46 -12.01 -12.38
CA VAL A 56 3.77 -11.45 -12.73
C VAL A 56 4.78 -12.55 -13.02
N ARG A 57 4.84 -13.61 -12.21
CA ARG A 57 5.74 -14.76 -12.46
C ARG A 57 5.42 -15.47 -13.79
N ARG A 58 4.16 -15.80 -14.03
CA ARG A 58 3.74 -16.43 -15.30
C ARG A 58 4.04 -15.55 -16.52
N GLN A 59 3.86 -14.23 -16.38
CA GLN A 59 4.13 -13.29 -17.45
C GLN A 59 5.62 -13.15 -17.73
N ILE A 60 6.48 -13.27 -16.71
CA ILE A 60 7.94 -13.35 -16.89
C ILE A 60 8.31 -14.62 -17.68
N GLU A 61 7.81 -15.78 -17.27
CA GLU A 61 8.04 -17.06 -17.97
C GLU A 61 7.58 -16.97 -19.43
N HIS A 62 6.39 -16.41 -19.67
CA HIS A 62 5.87 -16.22 -21.02
C HIS A 62 6.75 -15.30 -21.88
N ILE A 63 7.25 -14.20 -21.30
CA ILE A 63 8.17 -13.30 -22.00
C ILE A 63 9.48 -14.02 -22.34
N GLU A 64 10.01 -14.82 -21.43
CA GLU A 64 11.24 -15.58 -21.65
C GLU A 64 11.07 -16.62 -22.76
N ASP A 65 9.95 -17.34 -22.81
CA ASP A 65 9.65 -18.32 -23.85
C ASP A 65 9.47 -17.69 -25.25
N GLN A 66 8.88 -16.50 -25.31
CA GLN A 66 8.69 -15.76 -26.56
C GLN A 66 9.95 -15.01 -27.02
N THR A 67 10.94 -14.83 -26.13
CA THR A 67 12.20 -14.17 -26.45
C THR A 67 13.03 -15.07 -27.36
N GLY A 68 13.10 -14.69 -28.64
CA GLY A 68 13.76 -15.48 -29.69
C GLY A 68 12.88 -15.76 -30.90
N ASN A 69 11.60 -15.35 -30.86
CA ASN A 69 10.75 -15.38 -32.05
C ASN A 69 11.23 -14.36 -33.10
N LEU A 70 11.31 -14.80 -34.36
CA LEU A 70 11.75 -13.97 -35.49
C LEU A 70 10.63 -13.10 -36.07
N ASP A 71 9.37 -13.32 -35.67
CA ASP A 71 8.23 -12.54 -36.14
C ASP A 71 8.25 -11.11 -35.57
N PRO A 72 8.36 -10.06 -36.42
CA PRO A 72 8.30 -8.67 -35.98
C PRO A 72 6.98 -8.30 -35.25
N ARG A 73 5.87 -8.98 -35.55
CA ARG A 73 4.58 -8.72 -34.87
C ARG A 73 4.59 -9.20 -33.43
N ALA A 74 5.02 -10.44 -33.23
CA ALA A 74 5.20 -11.02 -31.90
C ALA A 74 6.19 -10.19 -31.06
N ASN A 75 7.27 -9.69 -31.67
CA ASN A 75 8.24 -8.84 -30.99
C ASN A 75 7.65 -7.49 -30.53
N PHE A 76 6.74 -6.89 -31.32
CA PHE A 76 6.05 -5.67 -30.90
C PHE A 76 5.08 -5.91 -29.74
N GLN A 77 4.28 -6.99 -29.82
CA GLN A 77 3.40 -7.40 -28.72
C GLN A 77 4.19 -7.69 -27.44
N LEU A 78 5.35 -8.35 -27.56
CA LEU A 78 6.24 -8.64 -26.44
C LEU A 78 6.73 -7.35 -25.73
N ILE A 79 7.04 -6.29 -26.48
CA ILE A 79 7.42 -4.99 -25.90
C ILE A 79 6.28 -4.38 -25.07
N ILE A 80 5.03 -4.49 -25.56
CA ILE A 80 3.84 -4.02 -24.82
C ILE A 80 3.70 -4.79 -23.50
N ILE A 81 3.76 -6.12 -23.57
CA ILE A 81 3.66 -7.01 -22.41
C ILE A 81 4.78 -6.71 -21.40
N GLN A 82 6.02 -6.53 -21.85
CA GLN A 82 7.16 -6.17 -21.00
C GLN A 82 6.97 -4.81 -20.32
N THR A 83 6.46 -3.82 -21.06
CA THR A 83 6.21 -2.47 -20.53
C THR A 83 5.14 -2.50 -19.44
N GLU A 84 4.03 -3.20 -19.68
CA GLU A 84 2.97 -3.39 -18.69
C GLU A 84 3.46 -4.16 -17.46
N LEU A 85 4.28 -5.19 -17.65
CA LEU A 85 4.89 -5.93 -16.55
C LEU A 85 5.74 -5.01 -15.66
N GLU A 86 6.53 -4.10 -16.23
CA GLU A 86 7.29 -3.12 -15.44
C GLU A 86 6.38 -2.16 -14.67
N ARG A 87 5.27 -1.70 -15.27
CA ARG A 87 4.28 -0.85 -14.57
C ARG A 87 3.68 -1.55 -13.35
N VAL A 88 3.31 -2.82 -13.49
CA VAL A 88 2.76 -3.62 -12.38
C VAL A 88 3.83 -3.85 -11.30
N LYS A 89 5.06 -4.23 -11.69
CA LYS A 89 6.17 -4.41 -10.75
C LYS A 89 6.51 -3.12 -9.99
N PHE A 90 6.47 -1.97 -10.67
CA PHE A 90 6.65 -0.67 -10.04
C PHE A 90 5.57 -0.43 -8.98
N LEU A 91 4.30 -0.65 -9.31
CA LEU A 91 3.18 -0.43 -8.41
C LEU A 91 3.29 -1.27 -7.13
N ILE A 92 3.55 -2.57 -7.27
CA ILE A 92 3.75 -3.48 -6.11
C ILE A 92 4.91 -3.01 -5.23
N ARG A 93 6.06 -2.67 -5.85
CA ARG A 93 7.22 -2.19 -5.09
C ARG A 93 6.94 -0.87 -4.38
N SER A 94 6.21 0.04 -5.01
CA SER A 94 5.83 1.33 -4.42
C SER A 94 4.88 1.13 -3.23
N TYR A 95 3.91 0.23 -3.35
CA TYR A 95 3.02 -0.18 -2.26
C TYR A 95 3.80 -0.75 -1.07
N LEU A 96 4.64 -1.76 -1.29
CA LEU A 96 5.43 -2.38 -0.22
C LEU A 96 6.40 -1.39 0.43
N ARG A 97 7.06 -0.51 -0.35
CA ARG A 97 7.95 0.53 0.21
C ARG A 97 7.22 1.53 1.08
N THR A 98 6.02 1.94 0.67
CA THR A 98 5.18 2.86 1.46
C THR A 98 4.84 2.23 2.81
N ARG A 99 4.46 0.94 2.80
CA ARG A 99 4.17 0.20 4.03
C ARG A 99 5.38 0.04 4.94
N ILE A 100 6.53 -0.36 4.39
CA ILE A 100 7.78 -0.48 5.15
C ILE A 100 8.14 0.87 5.80
N ALA A 101 8.04 1.98 5.07
CA ALA A 101 8.32 3.31 5.64
C ALA A 101 7.42 3.65 6.83
N LYS A 102 6.13 3.27 6.79
CA LYS A 102 5.22 3.43 7.94
C LYS A 102 5.55 2.48 9.09
N ILE A 103 5.94 1.25 8.78
CA ILE A 103 6.36 0.26 9.77
C ILE A 103 7.59 0.76 10.53
N ASP A 104 8.57 1.31 9.82
CA ASP A 104 9.79 1.86 10.43
C ASP A 104 9.48 3.07 11.30
N LYS A 105 8.61 3.97 10.83
CA LYS A 105 8.20 5.17 11.57
C LYS A 105 7.43 4.83 12.85
N HIS A 106 6.52 3.85 12.80
CA HIS A 106 5.64 3.51 13.91
C HIS A 106 5.96 2.15 14.54
N ALA A 107 7.23 1.72 14.48
CA ALA A 107 7.66 0.37 14.86
C ALA A 107 7.26 -0.01 16.29
N LEU A 108 7.56 0.86 17.27
CA LEU A 108 7.23 0.63 18.67
C LEU A 108 5.72 0.62 18.93
N HIS A 109 4.97 1.52 18.27
CA HIS A 109 3.52 1.59 18.39
C HIS A 109 2.86 0.30 17.86
N ILE A 110 3.28 -0.16 16.68
CA ILE A 110 2.80 -1.41 16.06
C ILE A 110 3.19 -2.63 16.92
N LEU A 111 4.39 -2.64 17.49
CA LEU A 111 4.80 -3.70 18.40
C LEU A 111 3.98 -3.67 19.70
N SER A 112 3.69 -2.52 20.27
CA SER A 112 2.90 -2.43 21.51
C SER A 112 1.43 -2.84 21.33
N THR A 113 0.89 -2.71 20.11
CA THR A 113 -0.54 -2.89 19.81
C THR A 113 -0.81 -4.21 19.05
N PRO A 114 -1.39 -5.24 19.69
CA PRO A 114 -1.60 -6.55 19.05
C PRO A 114 -2.51 -6.50 17.81
N THR A 115 -3.52 -5.63 17.81
CA THR A 115 -4.46 -5.49 16.68
C THR A 115 -3.79 -5.05 15.39
N LEU A 116 -2.78 -4.16 15.49
CA LEU A 116 -2.01 -3.67 14.34
C LEU A 116 -1.08 -4.74 13.76
N ARG A 117 -0.62 -5.69 14.58
CA ARG A 117 0.21 -6.80 14.10
C ARG A 117 -0.52 -7.70 13.11
N HIS A 118 -1.85 -7.81 13.24
CA HIS A 118 -2.69 -8.57 12.30
C HIS A 118 -2.89 -7.87 10.95
N LEU A 119 -2.57 -6.57 10.85
CA LEU A 119 -2.64 -5.81 9.59
C LEU A 119 -1.41 -6.00 8.70
N LEU A 120 -0.37 -6.66 9.22
CA LEU A 120 0.93 -6.85 8.57
C LEU A 120 1.03 -8.25 7.96
N SER A 121 1.67 -8.33 6.79
CA SER A 121 2.03 -9.62 6.22
C SER A 121 3.01 -10.39 7.11
N PRO A 122 3.12 -11.73 6.99
CA PRO A 122 4.08 -12.52 7.77
C PRO A 122 5.55 -12.07 7.55
N SER A 123 5.87 -11.64 6.33
CA SER A 123 7.19 -11.10 5.99
C SER A 123 7.43 -9.73 6.62
N GLU A 124 6.42 -8.86 6.65
CA GLU A 124 6.47 -7.55 7.33
C GLU A 124 6.64 -7.72 8.85
N GLN A 125 5.95 -8.68 9.46
CA GLN A 125 6.10 -8.99 10.89
C GLN A 125 7.51 -9.49 11.22
N THR A 126 8.09 -10.32 10.36
CA THR A 126 9.47 -10.79 10.51
C THR A 126 10.44 -9.63 10.38
N TYR A 127 10.26 -8.80 9.34
CA TYR A 127 11.06 -7.61 9.11
C TYR A 127 11.05 -6.67 10.33
N LEU A 128 9.88 -6.31 10.84
CA LEU A 128 9.72 -5.43 12.01
C LEU A 128 10.46 -5.96 13.24
N LYS A 129 10.31 -7.26 13.55
CA LYS A 129 11.00 -7.89 14.69
C LYS A 129 12.52 -7.87 14.53
N THR A 130 13.02 -8.25 13.37
CA THR A 130 14.46 -8.29 13.09
C THR A 130 15.04 -6.88 13.08
N HIS A 131 14.38 -5.92 12.44
CA HIS A 131 14.84 -4.54 12.38
C HIS A 131 14.90 -3.90 13.77
N GLN A 132 13.86 -4.08 14.59
CA GLN A 132 13.85 -3.55 15.95
C GLN A 132 14.91 -4.19 16.86
N ALA A 133 15.17 -5.49 16.72
CA ALA A 133 16.22 -6.17 17.47
C ALA A 133 17.61 -5.62 17.10
N LEU A 134 17.89 -5.42 15.81
CA LEU A 134 19.14 -4.84 15.33
C LEU A 134 19.34 -3.40 15.83
N LEU A 135 18.29 -2.57 15.79
CA LEU A 135 18.36 -1.21 16.32
C LEU A 135 18.63 -1.19 17.82
N ASN A 136 17.96 -2.07 18.58
CA ASN A 136 18.18 -2.16 20.02
C ASN A 136 19.63 -2.59 20.34
N GLU A 137 20.15 -3.60 19.63
CA GLU A 137 21.54 -4.03 19.79
C GLU A 137 22.54 -2.90 19.45
N LEU A 138 22.29 -2.16 18.37
CA LEU A 138 23.07 -0.99 17.98
C LEU A 138 23.08 0.08 19.08
N TYR A 139 21.91 0.45 19.60
CA TYR A 139 21.81 1.48 20.65
C TYR A 139 22.44 1.02 21.97
N LEU A 140 22.23 -0.25 22.36
CA LEU A 140 22.87 -0.86 23.52
C LEU A 140 24.39 -0.86 23.41
N SER A 141 24.94 -1.28 22.27
CA SER A 141 26.39 -1.30 22.05
C SER A 141 27.00 0.11 21.94
N SER A 142 26.27 1.08 21.39
CA SER A 142 26.79 2.42 21.11
C SER A 142 26.75 3.35 22.32
N PHE A 143 25.63 3.42 23.06
CA PHE A 143 25.48 4.41 24.13
C PHE A 143 24.61 4.00 25.32
N LEU A 144 23.56 3.17 25.13
CA LEU A 144 22.62 2.87 26.23
C LEU A 144 23.26 2.07 27.38
N LYS A 145 24.32 1.30 27.13
CA LYS A 145 25.07 0.61 28.20
C LYS A 145 25.62 1.58 29.26
N ASN A 146 25.95 2.80 28.87
CA ASN A 146 26.49 3.82 29.77
C ASN A 146 25.39 4.57 30.54
N PHE A 147 24.12 4.39 30.15
CA PHE A 147 22.99 5.05 30.80
C PHE A 147 22.56 4.28 32.05
N PRO A 148 22.03 4.97 33.08
CA PRO A 148 21.32 4.35 34.19
C PRO A 148 20.16 3.47 33.71
N GLU A 149 19.85 2.37 34.42
CA GLU A 149 18.89 1.36 33.97
C GLU A 149 17.48 1.91 33.65
N ASN A 150 17.05 2.92 34.40
CA ASN A 150 15.76 3.59 34.19
C ASN A 150 15.67 4.34 32.85
N LEU A 151 16.80 4.77 32.26
CA LEU A 151 16.85 5.50 30.99
C LEU A 151 17.24 4.62 29.79
N ARG A 152 17.41 3.31 29.98
CA ARG A 152 17.74 2.38 28.89
C ARG A 152 16.53 1.97 28.05
N ARG A 153 15.33 2.23 28.57
CA ARG A 153 14.06 1.92 27.91
C ARG A 153 13.78 2.92 26.79
N LEU A 154 13.32 2.41 25.66
CA LEU A 154 12.98 3.21 24.46
C LEU A 154 11.46 3.37 24.28
N ASP A 155 10.69 2.85 25.22
CA ASP A 155 9.23 2.86 25.26
C ASP A 155 8.69 3.69 26.44
N ASP A 156 9.49 4.64 26.94
CA ASP A 156 9.11 5.43 28.10
C ASP A 156 8.06 6.50 27.74
N SER A 157 7.12 6.71 28.65
CA SER A 157 6.08 7.74 28.60
C SER A 157 6.14 8.69 29.81
N ALA A 158 7.17 8.55 30.66
CA ALA A 158 7.41 9.44 31.77
C ALA A 158 7.72 10.87 31.31
N GLY A 159 7.21 11.86 32.05
CA GLY A 159 7.50 13.28 31.79
C GLY A 159 6.58 13.97 30.78
N GLY A 160 5.46 13.34 30.39
CA GLY A 160 4.44 13.95 29.53
C GLY A 160 4.78 13.95 28.03
N ILE A 161 5.88 13.29 27.64
CA ILE A 161 6.28 13.08 26.25
C ILE A 161 6.42 11.57 26.06
N SER A 162 5.63 10.98 25.17
CA SER A 162 5.77 9.58 24.77
C SER A 162 6.96 9.45 23.81
N MET A 163 7.89 8.53 24.10
CA MET A 163 8.94 8.15 23.15
C MET A 163 8.43 7.28 21.99
N VAL A 164 7.18 6.78 22.11
CA VAL A 164 6.52 5.99 21.07
C VAL A 164 5.80 6.93 20.11
N GLU A 165 6.27 6.99 18.86
CA GLU A 165 5.66 7.78 17.80
C GLU A 165 4.40 7.09 17.27
N GLU A 166 3.24 7.73 17.47
CA GLU A 166 1.94 7.24 17.02
C GLU A 166 1.50 7.94 15.71
N PRO A 167 0.71 7.28 14.86
CA PRO A 167 0.12 7.94 13.69
C PRO A 167 -0.78 9.11 14.08
N ASP A 168 -0.65 10.23 13.38
CA ASP A 168 -1.56 11.38 13.55
C ASP A 168 -2.89 11.12 12.85
N LEU A 169 -3.87 10.65 13.62
CA LEU A 169 -5.21 10.36 13.12
C LEU A 169 -6.03 11.62 12.83
N ASP A 170 -5.65 12.78 13.35
CA ASP A 170 -6.37 14.05 13.10
C ASP A 170 -5.83 14.82 11.89
N SER A 171 -4.85 14.25 11.19
CA SER A 171 -4.37 14.77 9.91
C SER A 171 -5.50 14.87 8.87
N ALA A 172 -5.50 15.97 8.12
CA ALA A 172 -6.47 16.20 7.06
C ALA A 172 -6.13 15.36 5.82
N VAL A 173 -7.11 14.60 5.33
CA VAL A 173 -6.99 13.76 4.15
C VAL A 173 -8.00 14.17 3.09
N PHE A 174 -7.60 14.07 1.83
CA PHE A 174 -8.51 14.18 0.69
C PHE A 174 -9.13 12.82 0.43
N LEU A 175 -10.45 12.79 0.26
CA LEU A 175 -11.18 11.57 -0.03
C LEU A 175 -12.22 11.78 -1.12
N ARG A 176 -12.46 10.73 -1.90
CA ARG A 176 -13.59 10.58 -2.81
C ARG A 176 -14.57 9.57 -2.24
N VAL A 177 -15.85 9.91 -2.30
CA VAL A 177 -16.92 9.04 -1.82
C VAL A 177 -17.27 8.02 -2.92
N VAL A 178 -17.21 6.73 -2.60
CA VAL A 178 -17.53 5.66 -3.55
C VAL A 178 -19.00 5.28 -3.45
N ARG A 179 -19.56 5.31 -2.24
CA ARG A 179 -20.95 4.99 -1.95
C ARG A 179 -21.51 6.03 -0.99
N ASP A 180 -22.79 6.35 -1.14
CA ASP A 180 -23.49 7.25 -0.24
C ASP A 180 -23.33 6.75 1.21
N VAL A 181 -22.77 7.62 2.06
CA VAL A 181 -22.45 7.30 3.45
C VAL A 181 -22.63 8.53 4.31
N ASP A 182 -23.24 8.32 5.47
CA ASP A 182 -23.41 9.35 6.48
C ASP A 182 -22.25 9.23 7.48
N ILE A 183 -21.39 10.25 7.54
CA ILE A 183 -20.20 10.26 8.40
C ILE A 183 -20.44 11.21 9.57
N GLU A 184 -20.28 10.70 10.79
CA GLU A 184 -20.36 11.50 12.00
C GLU A 184 -19.03 12.22 12.26
N ILE A 185 -19.07 13.56 12.31
CA ILE A 185 -17.90 14.38 12.60
C ILE A 185 -17.94 14.77 14.07
N ALA A 186 -17.14 14.06 14.88
CA ALA A 186 -17.12 14.23 16.34
C ALA A 186 -16.77 15.66 16.82
N TRP A 187 -16.09 16.47 15.99
CA TRP A 187 -15.68 17.84 16.35
C TRP A 187 -16.83 18.86 16.29
N GLU A 188 -17.89 18.60 15.50
CA GLU A 188 -19.06 19.48 15.37
C GLU A 188 -20.24 18.95 16.20
N GLY A 189 -19.98 18.51 17.44
CA GLY A 189 -21.05 18.09 18.36
C GLY A 189 -21.83 16.85 17.91
N GLY A 190 -21.25 16.01 17.04
CA GLY A 190 -21.91 14.84 16.46
C GLY A 190 -22.73 15.15 15.22
N GLU A 191 -22.46 16.27 14.52
CA GLU A 191 -23.08 16.52 13.22
C GLU A 191 -22.72 15.40 12.24
N THR A 192 -23.77 14.81 11.67
CA THR A 192 -23.65 13.79 10.64
C THR A 192 -23.67 14.49 9.29
N VAL A 193 -22.59 14.36 8.54
CA VAL A 193 -22.49 14.93 7.19
C VAL A 193 -22.87 13.85 6.17
N PRO A 194 -23.99 14.04 5.43
CA PRO A 194 -24.38 13.11 4.39
C PRO A 194 -23.47 13.29 3.17
N MET A 195 -22.68 12.27 2.86
CA MET A 195 -21.78 12.28 1.71
C MET A 195 -22.37 11.49 0.56
N ARG A 196 -22.33 12.07 -0.64
CA ARG A 196 -22.83 11.44 -1.87
C ARG A 196 -21.71 10.88 -2.71
N ALA A 197 -21.97 9.75 -3.37
CA ALA A 197 -21.04 9.11 -4.27
C ALA A 197 -20.58 10.07 -5.38
N GLY A 198 -19.26 10.12 -5.58
CA GLY A 198 -18.60 10.99 -6.56
C GLY A 198 -18.09 12.31 -6.00
N ASP A 199 -18.58 12.76 -4.85
CA ASP A 199 -18.11 14.00 -4.22
C ASP A 199 -16.72 13.81 -3.57
N VAL A 200 -15.99 14.93 -3.45
CA VAL A 200 -14.65 14.99 -2.86
C VAL A 200 -14.69 15.88 -1.62
N TYR A 201 -14.14 15.37 -0.52
CA TYR A 201 -14.11 16.06 0.78
C TYR A 201 -12.68 16.15 1.33
N VAL A 202 -12.46 17.13 2.21
CA VAL A 202 -11.24 17.28 3.01
C VAL A 202 -11.65 17.22 4.47
N ILE A 203 -11.35 16.10 5.13
CA ILE A 203 -11.80 15.82 6.51
C ILE A 203 -10.64 15.16 7.26
N ARG A 204 -10.69 15.22 8.60
CA ARG A 204 -9.74 14.51 9.45
C ARG A 204 -9.87 13.01 9.27
N TYR A 205 -8.74 12.32 9.18
CA TYR A 205 -8.72 10.87 8.99
C TYR A 205 -9.47 10.12 10.10
N SER A 206 -9.46 10.63 11.34
CA SER A 206 -10.13 10.06 12.51
C SER A 206 -11.63 9.83 12.30
N ALA A 207 -12.33 10.72 11.58
CA ALA A 207 -13.75 10.59 11.29
C ALA A 207 -14.06 9.56 10.18
N VAL A 208 -13.13 9.37 9.24
CA VAL A 208 -13.36 8.59 8.01
C VAL A 208 -12.65 7.23 8.02
N LYS A 209 -11.82 6.96 9.04
CA LYS A 209 -11.02 5.74 9.19
C LYS A 209 -11.81 4.44 8.96
N GLU A 210 -12.99 4.32 9.56
CA GLU A 210 -13.81 3.12 9.42
C GLU A 210 -14.45 3.02 8.03
N ALA A 211 -14.84 4.14 7.42
CA ALA A 211 -15.35 4.17 6.05
C ALA A 211 -14.27 3.78 5.04
N VAL A 212 -13.01 4.19 5.27
CA VAL A 212 -11.85 3.79 4.45
C VAL A 212 -11.63 2.28 4.55
N LYS A 213 -11.68 1.70 5.74
CA LYS A 213 -11.54 0.24 5.94
C LYS A 213 -12.64 -0.57 5.26
N LYS A 214 -13.88 -0.06 5.25
CA LYS A 214 -15.02 -0.69 4.57
C LYS A 214 -14.98 -0.50 3.04
N GLY A 215 -14.14 0.41 2.55
CA GLY A 215 -14.06 0.76 1.13
C GLY A 215 -15.24 1.61 0.62
N GLU A 216 -15.96 2.27 1.53
CA GLU A 216 -17.06 3.21 1.23
C GLU A 216 -16.51 4.54 0.71
N VAL A 217 -15.30 4.91 1.14
CA VAL A 217 -14.54 6.05 0.67
C VAL A 217 -13.14 5.62 0.23
N GLU A 218 -12.56 6.38 -0.68
CA GLU A 218 -11.21 6.21 -1.20
C GLU A 218 -10.41 7.48 -0.94
N LEU A 219 -9.17 7.35 -0.49
CA LEU A 219 -8.28 8.49 -0.36
C LEU A 219 -7.69 8.85 -1.73
N ILE A 220 -7.23 10.10 -1.87
CA ILE A 220 -6.66 10.65 -3.12
C ILE A 220 -5.29 11.25 -2.84
#